data_AF-A0A914DIV7-F1
#
_entry.id   AF-A0A914DIV7-F1
#
_cell.length_a   1.000
_cell.length_b   1.000
_cell.length_c   1.000
_cell.angle_alpha   90.00
_cell.angle_beta   90.00
_cell.angle_gamma   90.00
#
_symmetry.space_group_name_H-M   'P 1'
#
loop_
_entity.id
_entity.type
_entity.pdbx_description
1 polymer ?
#
loop_
_entity_poly.entity_id
_entity_poly.type
_entity_poly.pdbx_seq_one_letter_code
_entity_poly.pdbx_strand_id
1 'polypeptide(L)'
;LRRVEKFLELDDEITNDQLVFNENKGFYCFRRRGKKLARCLGNSKGRAHVPVSENTRTILAQNFAPFNKKFFALINQHFNW
;
A
#
# COMPACT_ATOMS: atom_id res chain seq x y z
N LEU A 1 -6.12 3.81 7.39
CA LEU A 1 -6.60 5.15 7.01
C LEU A 1 -6.67 6.07 8.22
N ARG A 2 -7.12 5.58 9.38
CA ARG A 2 -7.02 6.24 10.69
C ARG A 2 -5.73 7.02 10.99
N ARG A 3 -4.54 6.45 10.74
CA ARG A 3 -3.27 7.20 10.95
C ARG A 3 -3.18 8.48 10.10
N VAL A 4 -3.74 8.44 8.89
CA VAL A 4 -3.81 9.59 7.96
C VAL A 4 -4.92 10.55 8.37
N GLU A 5 -6.11 10.06 8.75
CA GLU A 5 -7.22 10.90 9.25
C GLU A 5 -6.76 11.70 10.48
N LYS A 6 -6.14 11.04 11.46
CA LYS A 6 -5.55 11.69 12.64
C LYS A 6 -4.45 12.69 12.31
N PHE A 7 -3.58 12.37 11.35
CA PHE A 7 -2.52 13.29 10.90
C PHE A 7 -3.09 14.57 10.27
N LEU A 8 -4.24 14.46 9.60
CA LEU A 8 -4.92 15.59 8.97
C LEU A 8 -5.96 16.27 9.89
N GLU A 9 -6.06 15.85 11.16
CA GLU A 9 -7.06 16.34 12.12
C GLU A 9 -8.51 16.17 11.63
N LEU A 10 -8.79 15.06 10.96
CA LEU A 10 -10.12 14.68 10.49
C LEU A 10 -10.78 13.68 11.44
N ASP A 11 -12.11 13.70 11.48
CA ASP A 11 -12.89 12.66 12.14
C ASP A 11 -12.64 11.28 11.49
N ASP A 12 -12.71 10.22 12.30
CA ASP A 12 -12.53 8.82 11.88
C ASP A 12 -13.76 8.33 11.08
N GLU A 13 -13.94 8.86 9.87
CA GLU A 13 -15.09 8.57 9.00
C GLU A 13 -14.90 7.31 8.14
N ILE A 14 -13.66 6.91 7.83
CA ILE A 14 -13.41 5.75 6.98
C ILE A 14 -13.35 4.46 7.79
N THR A 15 -14.33 3.59 7.54
CA THR A 15 -14.50 2.31 8.23
C THR A 15 -14.00 1.12 7.40
N ASN A 16 -13.75 -0.02 8.07
CA ASN A 16 -13.23 -1.23 7.43
C ASN A 16 -14.16 -1.80 6.36
N ASP A 17 -15.49 -1.66 6.52
CA ASP A 17 -16.46 -2.18 5.55
C ASP A 17 -16.42 -1.41 4.21
N GLN A 18 -15.86 -0.20 4.20
CA GLN A 18 -15.64 0.54 2.96
C GLN A 18 -14.48 0.00 2.12
N LEU A 19 -13.64 -0.88 2.69
CA LEU A 19 -12.56 -1.55 1.98
C LEU A 19 -13.00 -2.99 1.66
N VAL A 20 -13.38 -3.21 0.40
CA VAL A 20 -13.90 -4.50 -0.08
C VAL A 20 -12.84 -5.17 -0.92
N PHE A 21 -12.34 -6.33 -0.50
CA PHE A 21 -11.37 -7.08 -1.29
C PHE A 21 -12.03 -7.65 -2.55
N ASN A 22 -11.36 -7.50 -3.69
CA ASN A 22 -11.80 -8.11 -4.95
C ASN A 22 -10.76 -9.17 -5.35
N GLU A 23 -11.15 -10.44 -5.27
CA GLU A 23 -10.28 -11.59 -5.53
C GLU A 23 -9.72 -11.58 -6.96
N ASN A 24 -10.55 -11.29 -7.96
CA ASN A 24 -10.12 -11.22 -9.35
C ASN A 24 -9.12 -10.09 -9.60
N LYS A 25 -9.28 -8.96 -8.89
CA LYS A 25 -8.35 -7.83 -8.98
C LYS A 25 -7.08 -8.08 -8.14
N GLY A 26 -7.18 -8.84 -7.05
CA GLY A 26 -6.11 -9.06 -6.08
C GLY A 26 -5.86 -7.88 -5.13
N PHE A 27 -6.74 -6.88 -5.11
CA PHE A 27 -6.59 -5.67 -4.31
C PHE A 27 -7.91 -5.26 -3.65
N TYR A 28 -7.81 -4.46 -2.58
CA TYR A 28 -8.96 -3.79 -1.99
C TYR A 28 -9.51 -2.69 -2.92
N CYS A 29 -10.83 -2.65 -3.03
CA CYS A 29 -11.60 -1.64 -3.73
C CYS A 29 -12.37 -0.78 -2.70
N PHE A 30 -12.72 0.45 -3.07
CA PHE A 30 -13.34 1.38 -2.12
C PHE A 30 -14.84 1.53 -2.35
N ARG A 31 -15.63 1.35 -1.30
CA ARG A 31 -17.09 1.57 -1.27
C ARG A 31 -17.38 2.90 -0.57
N ARG A 32 -17.80 3.88 -1.37
CA ARG A 32 -18.25 5.17 -0.83
C ARG A 32 -19.51 5.00 0.00
N ARG A 33 -19.63 5.78 1.08
CA ARG A 33 -20.84 5.82 1.93
C ARG A 33 -22.09 6.07 1.07
N GLY A 34 -23.15 5.30 1.30
CA GLY A 34 -24.39 5.36 0.52
C GLY A 34 -24.33 4.73 -0.88
N LYS A 35 -23.18 4.18 -1.32
CA LYS A 35 -23.09 3.41 -2.57
C LYS A 35 -23.10 1.91 -2.28
N LYS A 36 -23.91 1.17 -3.06
CA LYS A 36 -24.00 -0.30 -2.96
C LYS A 36 -22.73 -0.99 -3.48
N LEU A 37 -22.16 -0.47 -4.57
CA LEU A 37 -21.03 -1.09 -5.26
C LEU A 37 -19.70 -0.44 -4.85
N ALA A 38 -18.69 -1.27 -4.57
CA ALA A 38 -17.31 -0.85 -4.44
C ALA A 38 -16.71 -0.54 -5.81
N ARG A 39 -15.86 0.48 -5.89
CA ARG A 39 -15.11 0.84 -7.10
C ARG A 39 -13.64 0.50 -6.93
N CYS A 40 -13.12 -0.28 -7.86
CA CYS A 40 -11.71 -0.65 -7.91
C CYS A 40 -10.90 0.41 -8.67
N LEU A 41 -9.59 0.45 -8.41
CA LEU A 41 -8.68 1.21 -9.24
C LEU A 41 -8.60 0.59 -10.65
N GLY A 42 -8.35 1.44 -11.65
CA GLY A 42 -8.30 1.03 -13.05
C GLY A 42 -7.15 0.06 -13.38
N ASN A 43 -7.07 -0.34 -14.65
CA ASN A 43 -6.14 -1.37 -15.12
C ASN A 43 -4.66 -0.97 -15.03
N SER A 44 -4.36 0.34 -14.98
CA SER A 44 -3.00 0.84 -14.78
C SER A 44 -2.46 0.65 -13.36
N LYS A 45 -3.31 0.26 -12.40
CA LYS A 45 -2.95 0.01 -11.00
C LYS A 45 -3.05 -1.50 -10.70
N GLY A 46 -1.98 -2.05 -10.11
CA GLY A 46 -1.86 -3.49 -9.84
C GLY A 46 -1.45 -4.33 -11.06
N ARG A 47 -0.57 -3.81 -11.92
CA ARG A 47 -0.04 -4.57 -13.07
C ARG A 47 0.86 -5.70 -12.57
N ALA A 48 0.77 -6.87 -13.20
CA ALA A 48 1.66 -7.99 -12.89
C ALA A 48 3.12 -7.58 -13.11
N HIS A 49 3.96 -7.84 -12.12
CA HIS A 49 5.41 -7.63 -12.25
C HIS A 49 6.01 -8.73 -13.12
N VAL A 50 7.00 -8.37 -13.93
CA VAL A 50 7.77 -9.37 -14.68
C VAL A 50 8.58 -10.26 -13.73
N PRO A 51 8.83 -11.53 -14.08
CA PRO A 51 9.77 -12.35 -13.33
C PRO A 51 11.17 -11.72 -13.34
N VAL A 52 11.76 -11.58 -12.16
CA VAL A 52 13.15 -11.14 -11.96
C VAL A 52 13.94 -12.27 -11.31
N SER A 53 15.19 -12.49 -11.72
CA SER A 53 16.02 -13.55 -11.13
C SER A 53 16.32 -13.27 -9.65
N GLU A 54 16.53 -14.33 -8.88
CA GLU A 54 16.80 -14.21 -7.44
C GLU A 54 18.11 -13.45 -7.16
N ASN A 55 19.13 -13.65 -8.00
CA ASN A 55 20.39 -12.91 -7.91
C ASN A 55 20.17 -11.39 -8.07
N THR A 56 19.38 -10.98 -9.07
CA THR A 56 19.08 -9.55 -9.29
C THR A 56 18.28 -8.97 -8.12
N ARG A 57 17.31 -9.70 -7.56
CA ARG A 57 16.55 -9.25 -6.37
C ARG A 57 17.47 -9.08 -5.16
N THR A 58 18.39 -10.02 -4.95
CA THR A 58 19.36 -9.99 -3.85
C THR A 58 20.27 -8.76 -3.98
N ILE A 59 20.82 -8.51 -5.16
CA ILE A 59 21.66 -7.34 -5.44
C ILE A 59 20.88 -6.05 -5.18
N LEU A 60 19.63 -5.95 -5.65
CA LEU A 60 18.78 -4.78 -5.40
C LEU A 60 18.54 -4.57 -3.90
N ALA A 61 18.18 -5.63 -3.16
CA ALA A 61 17.95 -5.55 -1.72
C ALA A 61 19.20 -5.10 -0.96
N GLN A 62 20.36 -5.67 -1.27
CA GLN A 62 21.65 -5.28 -0.68
C GLN A 62 22.02 -3.83 -1.00
N ASN A 63 21.73 -3.38 -2.22
CA ASN A 63 22.01 -2.01 -2.65
C ASN A 63 21.13 -1.00 -1.91
N PHE A 64 19.83 -1.31 -1.70
CA PHE A 64 18.92 -0.44 -0.96
C PHE A 64 19.10 -0.48 0.56
N ALA A 65 19.61 -1.57 1.14
CA ALA A 65 19.77 -1.75 2.58
C ALA A 65 20.44 -0.56 3.33
N PRO A 66 21.58 0.01 2.90
CA PRO A 66 22.17 1.17 3.59
C PRO A 66 21.30 2.43 3.51
N PHE A 67 20.56 2.62 2.41
CA PHE A 67 19.65 3.75 2.25
C PHE A 67 18.38 3.58 3.07
N ASN A 68 17.85 2.35 3.16
CA ASN A 68 16.72 2.02 4.02
C ASN A 68 17.04 2.32 5.50
N LYS A 69 18.24 1.93 5.98
CA LYS A 69 18.68 2.27 7.35
C LYS A 69 18.74 3.78 7.60
N LYS A 70 19.30 4.55 6.66
CA LYS A 70 19.33 6.02 6.75
C LYS A 70 17.92 6.62 6.75
N PHE A 71 17.05 6.14 5.89
CA PHE A 71 15.67 6.59 5.80
C PHE A 71 14.90 6.31 7.10
N PHE A 72 15.00 5.10 7.65
CA PHE A 72 14.32 4.73 8.89
C PHE A 72 14.78 5.56 10.08
N ALA A 73 16.09 5.87 10.17
CA ALA A 73 16.61 6.78 11.18
C ALA A 73 16.07 8.21 11.00
N LEU A 74 15.98 8.70 9.75
CA LEU A 74 15.47 10.04 9.45
C LEU A 74 14.00 10.23 9.85
N ILE A 75 13.14 9.23 9.57
CA ILE A 75 11.70 9.32 9.87
C ILE A 75 11.33 8.74 11.23
N ASN A 76 12.30 8.22 11.97
CA ASN A 76 12.12 7.51 13.24
C ASN A 76 11.03 6.40 13.17
N GLN A 77 11.01 5.65 12.08
CA GLN A 77 10.04 4.57 11.85
C GLN A 77 10.70 3.49 10.99
N HIS A 78 10.49 2.22 11.36
CA HIS A 78 10.96 1.07 10.59
C HIS A 78 9.86 0.52 9.68
N PHE A 79 10.24 0.11 8.47
CA PHE A 79 9.38 -0.67 7.57
C PHE A 79 10.02 -2.03 7.29
N ASN A 80 9.20 -3.07 7.16
CA ASN A 80 9.67 -4.42 6.82
C ASN A 80 9.89 -4.52 5.29
N TRP A 81 10.96 -3.88 4.82
CA TRP A 81 11.39 -3.84 3.41
C TRP A 81 12.53 -4.82 3.14
#